data_AF-A0A514CDF5-F1
#
_entry.id   AF-A0A514CDF5-F1
#
_cell.length_a   1.000
_cell.length_b   1.000
_cell.length_c   1.000
_cell.angle_alpha   90.00
_cell.angle_beta   90.00
_cell.angle_gamma   90.00
#
_symmetry.space_group_name_H-M   'P 1'
#
loop_
_entity.id
_entity.type
_entity.pdbx_description
1 polymer ?
#
loop_
_entity_poly.entity_id
_entity_poly.type
_entity_poly.pdbx_seq_one_letter_code
_entity_poly.pdbx_strand_id
1 'polypeptide(L)'
;MKKKYWELERNILILIAIPLPAFAFAYLYTTSGNMELPIPTFPLWLSMGLLVGIPLLLAFSYFKFNGGVKQLRSTEIPLEEKVQQYCKMTMARFWQLFVAGFLCAFGLIVYENPGFTVAYAVTLVLTSLAKPTPDRIIRLLRLKGEDRATIEAFRIREG
;
A
#
# COMPACT_ATOMS: atom_id res chain seq x y z
N MET A 1 -9.04 10.79 18.17
CA MET A 1 -8.28 10.92 16.89
C MET A 1 -6.85 10.35 16.93
N LYS A 2 -5.97 10.77 17.86
CA LYS A 2 -4.55 10.32 17.96
C LYS A 2 -4.45 8.78 17.98
N LYS A 3 -5.09 8.08 18.93
CA LYS A 3 -5.07 6.60 19.01
C LYS A 3 -5.41 5.88 17.68
N LYS A 4 -6.47 6.32 16.97
CA LYS A 4 -6.87 5.75 15.67
C LYS A 4 -5.79 5.93 14.58
N TYR A 5 -5.07 7.06 14.59
CA TYR A 5 -3.96 7.30 13.67
C TYR A 5 -2.80 6.32 13.95
N TRP A 6 -2.46 6.12 15.22
CA TRP A 6 -1.40 5.20 15.63
C TRP A 6 -1.74 3.73 15.32
N GLU A 7 -3.01 3.35 15.50
CA GLU A 7 -3.52 2.03 15.09
C GLU A 7 -3.44 1.85 13.58
N LEU A 8 -3.83 2.87 12.79
CA LEU A 8 -3.70 2.84 11.34
C LEU A 8 -2.23 2.68 10.91
N GLU A 9 -1.32 3.49 11.47
CA GLU A 9 0.10 3.44 11.16
C GLU A 9 0.69 2.06 11.45
N ARG A 10 0.40 1.50 12.63
CA ARG A 10 0.82 0.14 12.99
C ARG A 10 0.26 -0.90 12.01
N ASN A 11 -1.03 -0.85 11.70
CA ASN A 11 -1.66 -1.82 10.80
C ASN A 11 -1.08 -1.75 9.39
N ILE A 12 -0.79 -0.54 8.91
CA ILE A 12 -0.13 -0.31 7.63
C ILE A 12 1.28 -0.91 7.65
N LEU A 13 2.08 -0.66 8.70
CA LEU A 13 3.42 -1.23 8.78
C LEU A 13 3.38 -2.77 8.76
N ILE A 14 2.42 -3.38 9.45
CA ILE A 14 2.19 -4.83 9.41
C ILE A 14 1.84 -5.29 7.98
N LEU A 15 0.95 -4.58 7.29
CA LEU A 15 0.58 -4.89 5.91
C LEU A 15 1.73 -4.73 4.92
N ILE A 16 2.68 -3.85 5.17
CA ILE A 16 3.87 -3.73 4.33
C ILE A 16 4.86 -4.86 4.65
N ALA A 17 4.97 -5.22 5.92
CA ALA A 17 5.94 -6.20 6.38
C ALA A 17 5.61 -7.63 5.94
N ILE A 18 4.33 -8.03 5.93
CA ILE A 18 3.93 -9.43 5.65
C ILE A 18 4.26 -9.90 4.22
N PRO A 19 3.99 -9.13 3.15
CA PRO A 19 4.33 -9.55 1.79
C PRO A 19 5.85 -9.66 1.53
N LEU A 20 6.67 -9.06 2.38
CA LEU A 20 8.12 -8.95 2.16
C LEU A 20 8.86 -10.28 2.35
N PRO A 21 8.67 -11.04 3.44
CA PRO A 21 9.15 -12.41 3.55
C PRO A 21 8.61 -13.33 2.46
N ALA A 22 7.33 -13.20 2.10
CA ALA A 22 6.73 -14.03 1.06
C ALA A 22 7.41 -13.80 -0.31
N PHE A 23 7.64 -12.55 -0.67
CA PHE A 23 8.38 -12.20 -1.87
C PHE A 23 9.87 -12.58 -1.78
N ALA A 24 10.52 -12.38 -0.64
CA ALA A 24 11.92 -12.76 -0.46
C ALA A 24 12.12 -14.27 -0.66
N PHE A 25 11.22 -15.08 -0.09
CA PHE A 25 11.20 -16.53 -0.32
C PHE A 25 11.01 -16.87 -1.80
N ALA A 26 10.02 -16.25 -2.47
CA ALA A 26 9.78 -16.41 -3.91
C ALA A 26 11.02 -16.10 -4.76
N TYR A 27 11.68 -14.99 -4.46
CA TYR A 27 12.85 -14.51 -5.18
C TYR A 27 14.07 -15.40 -4.96
N LEU A 28 14.35 -15.77 -3.71
CA LEU A 28 15.46 -16.67 -3.41
C LEU A 28 15.23 -18.04 -4.04
N TYR A 29 14.02 -18.58 -3.96
CA TYR A 29 13.65 -19.86 -4.56
C TYR A 29 13.94 -19.86 -6.07
N THR A 30 13.43 -18.88 -6.80
CA THR A 30 13.61 -18.76 -8.26
C THR A 30 15.05 -18.46 -8.67
N THR A 31 15.86 -17.85 -7.80
CA THR A 31 17.27 -17.51 -8.10
C THR A 31 18.26 -18.60 -7.69
N SER A 32 17.93 -19.44 -6.70
CA SER A 32 18.91 -20.37 -6.09
C SER A 32 19.10 -21.67 -6.86
N GLY A 33 18.27 -21.99 -7.87
CA GLY A 33 18.42 -23.14 -8.78
C GLY A 33 18.38 -24.55 -8.14
N ASN A 34 18.31 -24.64 -6.81
CA ASN A 34 18.51 -25.86 -6.03
C ASN A 34 17.22 -26.41 -5.38
N MET A 35 16.06 -25.85 -5.70
CA MET A 35 14.78 -26.30 -5.13
C MET A 35 13.78 -26.56 -6.26
N GLU A 36 13.45 -27.83 -6.48
CA GLU A 36 12.36 -28.25 -7.38
C GLU A 36 11.10 -28.49 -6.55
N LEU A 37 10.37 -27.42 -6.20
CA LEU A 37 8.98 -27.58 -5.79
C LEU A 37 8.16 -27.94 -7.04
N PRO A 38 7.32 -28.98 -7.01
CA PRO A 38 6.40 -29.30 -8.09
C PRO A 38 5.27 -28.26 -8.09
N ILE A 39 5.51 -27.11 -8.70
CA ILE A 39 4.51 -26.05 -8.85
C ILE A 39 3.63 -26.41 -10.06
N PRO A 40 2.30 -26.43 -9.92
CA PRO A 40 1.42 -26.69 -11.04
C PRO A 40 1.61 -25.65 -12.15
N THR A 41 1.67 -26.11 -13.40
CA THR A 41 1.81 -25.22 -14.56
C THR A 41 0.50 -24.47 -14.81
N PHE A 42 0.56 -23.15 -14.78
CA PHE A 42 -0.57 -22.28 -15.15
C PHE A 42 -0.40 -21.75 -16.59
N PRO A 43 -1.50 -21.38 -17.25
CA PRO A 43 -1.44 -20.93 -18.64
C PRO A 43 -0.79 -19.54 -18.76
N LEU A 44 -0.02 -19.33 -19.83
CA LEU A 44 0.79 -18.11 -20.03
C LEU A 44 -0.03 -16.81 -20.06
N TRP A 45 -1.28 -16.85 -20.55
CA TRP A 45 -2.17 -15.68 -20.58
C TRP A 45 -2.46 -15.14 -19.17
N LEU A 46 -2.45 -15.99 -18.15
CA LEU A 46 -2.65 -15.58 -16.76
C LEU A 46 -1.41 -14.83 -16.24
N SER A 47 -0.20 -15.20 -16.66
CA SER A 47 1.04 -14.45 -16.38
C SER A 47 0.94 -13.02 -16.93
N MET A 48 0.59 -12.88 -18.21
CA MET A 48 0.44 -11.57 -18.84
C MET A 48 -0.67 -10.75 -18.18
N GLY A 49 -1.80 -11.40 -17.86
CA GLY A 49 -2.90 -10.80 -17.13
C GLY A 49 -2.50 -10.28 -15.75
N LEU A 50 -1.68 -11.02 -15.00
CA LEU A 50 -1.15 -10.57 -13.70
C LEU A 50 -0.14 -9.42 -13.85
N LEU A 51 0.78 -9.54 -14.80
CA LEU A 51 1.86 -8.57 -15.01
C LEU A 51 1.30 -7.21 -15.46
N VAL A 52 0.21 -7.20 -16.23
CA VAL A 52 -0.56 -5.97 -16.57
C VAL A 52 -1.54 -5.60 -15.46
N GLY A 53 -2.15 -6.58 -14.79
CA GLY A 53 -3.15 -6.38 -13.75
C GLY A 53 -2.59 -5.70 -12.50
N ILE A 54 -1.37 -6.02 -12.09
CA ILE A 54 -0.68 -5.38 -10.94
C ILE A 54 -0.55 -3.86 -11.15
N PRO A 55 0.09 -3.34 -12.22
CA PRO A 55 0.20 -1.90 -12.43
C PRO A 55 -1.16 -1.22 -12.62
N LEU A 56 -2.14 -1.88 -13.24
CA LEU A 56 -3.52 -1.36 -13.31
C LEU A 56 -4.16 -1.24 -11.92
N LEU A 57 -3.98 -2.22 -11.05
CA LEU A 57 -4.46 -2.19 -9.67
C LEU A 57 -3.78 -1.08 -8.87
N LEU A 58 -2.48 -0.89 -9.05
CA LEU A 58 -1.72 0.21 -8.43
C LEU A 58 -2.21 1.58 -8.91
N ALA A 59 -2.44 1.73 -10.23
CA ALA A 59 -2.98 2.94 -10.81
C ALA A 59 -4.41 3.22 -10.30
N PHE A 60 -5.28 2.21 -10.30
CA PHE A 60 -6.64 2.32 -9.76
C PHE A 60 -6.63 2.74 -8.29
N SER A 61 -5.75 2.14 -7.48
CA SER A 61 -5.55 2.50 -6.08
C SER A 61 -5.16 3.97 -5.91
N TYR A 62 -4.22 4.44 -6.75
CA TYR A 62 -3.78 5.83 -6.77
C TYR A 62 -4.91 6.80 -7.15
N PHE A 63 -5.63 6.53 -8.23
CA PHE A 63 -6.72 7.39 -8.69
C PHE A 63 -7.88 7.43 -7.70
N LYS A 64 -8.29 6.29 -7.15
CA LYS A 64 -9.36 6.21 -6.14
C LYS A 64 -8.99 7.02 -4.89
N PHE A 65 -7.75 6.90 -4.42
CA PHE A 65 -7.27 7.66 -3.27
C PHE A 65 -7.24 9.17 -3.56
N ASN A 66 -6.64 9.57 -4.69
CA ASN A 66 -6.53 10.98 -5.04
C ASN A 66 -7.89 11.64 -5.28
N GLY A 67 -8.82 10.91 -5.90
CA GLY A 67 -10.20 11.34 -6.10
C GLY A 67 -10.95 11.54 -4.79
N GLY A 68 -10.90 10.57 -3.87
CA GLY A 68 -11.58 10.72 -2.58
C GLY A 68 -10.92 11.77 -1.67
N VAL A 69 -9.60 11.97 -1.73
CA VAL A 69 -8.93 13.08 -1.00
C VAL A 69 -9.37 14.43 -1.56
N LYS A 70 -9.49 14.55 -2.89
CA LYS A 70 -10.00 15.76 -3.53
C LYS A 70 -11.43 16.07 -3.07
N GLN A 71 -12.30 15.06 -3.00
CA GLN A 71 -13.67 15.18 -2.51
C GLN A 71 -13.70 15.55 -1.02
N LEU A 72 -12.91 14.88 -0.20
CA LEU A 72 -12.83 15.10 1.24
C LEU A 72 -12.41 16.53 1.61
N ARG A 73 -11.55 17.12 0.79
CA ARG A 73 -11.13 18.52 0.92
C ARG A 73 -12.25 19.51 0.62
N SER A 74 -13.13 19.21 -0.33
CA SER A 74 -14.27 20.09 -0.67
C SER A 74 -15.47 19.93 0.27
N THR A 75 -15.53 18.85 1.04
CA THR A 75 -16.63 18.61 1.97
C THR A 75 -16.48 19.45 3.24
N GLU A 76 -17.53 20.17 3.63
CA GLU A 76 -17.63 20.87 4.90
C GLU A 76 -18.08 19.90 6.00
N ILE A 77 -17.16 19.09 6.50
CA ILE A 77 -17.36 18.21 7.65
C ILE A 77 -16.30 18.50 8.74
N PRO A 78 -16.59 18.16 10.00
CA PRO A 78 -15.66 18.34 11.11
C PRO A 78 -14.29 17.70 10.86
N LEU A 79 -13.22 18.28 11.41
CA LEU A 79 -11.84 17.77 11.27
C LEU A 79 -11.73 16.28 11.64
N GLU A 80 -12.37 15.88 12.74
CA GLU A 80 -12.34 14.49 13.18
C GLU A 80 -12.90 13.53 12.12
N GLU A 81 -14.02 13.89 11.51
CA GLU A 81 -14.60 13.08 10.44
C GLU A 81 -13.72 13.06 9.20
N LYS A 82 -13.10 14.20 8.85
CA LYS A 82 -12.13 14.26 7.74
C LYS A 82 -10.97 13.30 7.95
N VAL A 83 -10.36 13.34 9.14
CA VAL A 83 -9.25 12.46 9.49
C VAL A 83 -9.69 11.01 9.50
N GLN A 84 -10.88 10.69 10.03
CA GLN A 84 -11.39 9.32 10.03
C GLN A 84 -11.63 8.79 8.60
N GLN A 85 -12.22 9.59 7.70
CA GLN A 85 -12.41 9.21 6.30
C GLN A 85 -11.08 9.04 5.58
N TYR A 86 -10.12 9.95 5.80
CA TYR A 86 -8.75 9.81 5.29
C TYR A 86 -8.10 8.49 5.77
N CYS A 87 -8.23 8.16 7.05
CA CYS A 87 -7.69 6.92 7.61
C CYS A 87 -8.32 5.68 6.95
N LYS A 88 -9.65 5.66 6.78
CA LYS A 88 -10.36 4.56 6.08
C LYS A 88 -9.88 4.40 4.63
N MET A 89 -9.77 5.51 3.90
CA MET A 89 -9.28 5.51 2.52
C MET A 89 -7.83 5.03 2.42
N THR A 90 -6.99 5.46 3.36
CA THR A 90 -5.59 5.03 3.42
C THR A 90 -5.51 3.54 3.69
N MET A 91 -6.28 3.02 4.65
CA MET A 91 -6.32 1.59 4.94
C MET A 91 -6.74 0.77 3.71
N ALA A 92 -7.79 1.20 2.99
CA ALA A 92 -8.25 0.53 1.78
C ALA A 92 -7.16 0.52 0.68
N ARG A 93 -6.40 1.60 0.54
CA ARG A 93 -5.25 1.68 -0.38
C ARG A 93 -4.17 0.66 -0.01
N PHE A 94 -3.82 0.56 1.28
CA PHE A 94 -2.80 -0.39 1.72
C PHE A 94 -3.24 -1.85 1.60
N TRP A 95 -4.54 -2.14 1.70
CA TRP A 95 -5.05 -3.47 1.41
C TRP A 95 -4.84 -3.86 -0.06
N GLN A 96 -5.03 -2.92 -0.99
CA GLN A 96 -4.75 -3.15 -2.41
C GLN A 96 -3.25 -3.36 -2.67
N LEU A 97 -2.39 -2.55 -2.04
CA LEU A 97 -0.93 -2.70 -2.13
C LEU A 97 -0.45 -4.04 -1.55
N PHE A 98 -1.06 -4.48 -0.45
CA PHE A 98 -0.81 -5.79 0.15
C PHE A 98 -1.13 -6.93 -0.84
N VAL A 99 -2.32 -6.90 -1.44
CA VAL A 99 -2.73 -7.89 -2.45
C VAL A 99 -1.78 -7.84 -3.65
N ALA A 100 -1.40 -6.65 -4.13
CA ALA A 100 -0.43 -6.50 -5.21
C ALA A 100 0.93 -7.15 -4.88
N GLY A 101 1.42 -6.96 -3.65
CA GLY A 101 2.66 -7.60 -3.18
C GLY A 101 2.59 -9.13 -3.20
N PHE A 102 1.48 -9.69 -2.75
CA PHE A 102 1.24 -11.14 -2.81
C PHE A 102 1.12 -11.66 -4.24
N LEU A 103 0.43 -10.93 -5.13
CA LEU A 103 0.32 -11.29 -6.53
C LEU A 103 1.68 -11.27 -7.23
N CYS A 104 2.58 -10.35 -6.87
CA CYS A 104 3.95 -10.36 -7.37
C CYS A 104 4.73 -11.59 -6.90
N ALA A 105 4.64 -11.94 -5.60
CA ALA A 105 5.31 -13.12 -5.07
C ALA A 105 4.77 -14.42 -5.71
N PHE A 106 3.46 -14.52 -5.86
CA PHE A 106 2.80 -15.64 -6.55
C PHE A 106 3.22 -15.74 -8.02
N GLY A 107 3.17 -14.62 -8.75
CA GLY A 107 3.57 -14.59 -10.16
C GLY A 107 5.04 -14.95 -10.35
N LEU A 108 5.91 -14.52 -9.44
CA LEU A 108 7.32 -14.86 -9.47
C LEU A 108 7.55 -16.36 -9.24
N ILE A 109 6.92 -16.96 -8.22
CA ILE A 109 7.05 -18.41 -7.94
C ILE A 109 6.53 -19.25 -9.11
N VAL A 110 5.38 -18.88 -9.67
CA VAL A 110 4.69 -19.72 -10.67
C VAL A 110 5.29 -19.63 -12.07
N TYR A 111 5.71 -18.43 -12.48
CA TYR A 111 6.15 -18.18 -13.85
C TYR A 111 7.63 -17.87 -13.97
N GLU A 112 8.33 -17.69 -12.84
CA GLU A 112 9.76 -17.37 -12.79
C GLU A 112 10.16 -16.15 -13.64
N ASN A 113 9.19 -15.26 -13.88
CA ASN A 113 9.37 -14.13 -14.77
C ASN A 113 9.92 -12.93 -14.00
N PRO A 114 11.07 -12.37 -14.39
CA PRO A 114 11.70 -11.24 -13.70
C PRO A 114 10.84 -9.98 -13.70
N GLY A 115 9.85 -9.87 -14.59
CA GLY A 115 8.87 -8.78 -14.58
C GLY A 115 8.09 -8.68 -13.27
N PHE A 116 7.84 -9.79 -12.57
CA PHE A 116 7.20 -9.76 -11.24
C PHE A 116 8.11 -9.16 -10.17
N THR A 117 9.44 -9.32 -10.30
CA THR A 117 10.41 -8.65 -9.43
C THR A 117 10.38 -7.14 -9.62
N VAL A 118 10.35 -6.67 -10.87
CA VAL A 118 10.23 -5.24 -11.18
C VAL A 118 8.90 -4.68 -10.67
N ALA A 119 7.78 -5.38 -10.91
CA ALA A 119 6.46 -4.98 -10.42
C ALA A 119 6.41 -4.90 -8.89
N TYR A 120 7.07 -5.83 -8.19
CA TYR A 120 7.18 -5.80 -6.74
C TYR A 120 7.99 -4.60 -6.24
N ALA A 121 9.13 -4.30 -6.88
CA ALA A 121 9.93 -3.13 -6.55
C ALA A 121 9.12 -1.83 -6.71
N VAL A 122 8.37 -1.68 -7.80
CA VAL A 122 7.45 -0.55 -8.01
C VAL A 122 6.39 -0.51 -6.91
N THR A 123 5.80 -1.66 -6.56
CA THR A 123 4.82 -1.76 -5.47
C THR A 123 5.41 -1.27 -4.15
N LEU A 124 6.63 -1.67 -3.79
CA LEU A 124 7.32 -1.22 -2.58
C LEU A 124 7.59 0.29 -2.59
N VAL A 125 8.06 0.84 -3.71
CA VAL A 125 8.29 2.28 -3.85
C VAL A 125 6.98 3.05 -3.63
N LEU A 126 5.91 2.66 -4.30
CA LEU A 126 4.60 3.30 -4.14
C LEU A 126 4.05 3.16 -2.73
N THR A 127 4.29 2.03 -2.09
CA THR A 127 3.89 1.74 -0.71
C THR A 127 4.65 2.62 0.29
N SER A 128 5.96 2.76 0.12
CA SER A 128 6.80 3.65 0.92
C SER A 128 6.37 5.11 0.75
N LEU A 129 6.14 5.53 -0.50
CA LEU A 129 5.60 6.85 -0.83
C LEU A 129 4.14 7.03 -0.43
N ALA A 130 3.42 6.01 0.02
CA ALA A 130 2.02 6.08 0.45
C ALA A 130 1.85 6.18 1.97
N LYS A 131 2.93 6.09 2.75
CA LYS A 131 2.87 6.13 4.23
C LYS A 131 2.07 7.35 4.72
N PRO A 132 1.12 7.15 5.65
CA PRO A 132 0.45 8.25 6.30
C PRO A 132 1.41 8.88 7.31
N THR A 133 1.77 10.13 7.08
CA THR A 133 2.47 10.96 8.06
C THR A 133 1.60 12.15 8.42
N PRO A 134 1.76 12.76 9.62
CA PRO A 134 0.97 13.93 10.00
C PRO A 134 1.13 15.07 8.99
N ASP A 135 2.35 15.31 8.49
CA ASP A 135 2.65 16.30 7.45
C ASP A 135 1.89 16.03 6.16
N ARG A 136 1.76 14.75 5.78
CA ARG A 136 1.01 14.36 4.60
C ARG A 136 -0.48 14.61 4.78
N ILE A 137 -1.04 14.32 5.95
CA ILE A 137 -2.46 14.58 6.26
C ILE A 137 -2.73 16.09 6.14
N ILE A 138 -1.89 16.92 6.76
CA ILE A 138 -1.98 18.39 6.71
C ILE A 138 -1.92 18.88 5.25
N ARG A 139 -0.94 18.39 4.48
CA ARG A 139 -0.75 18.79 3.07
C ARG A 139 -1.90 18.35 2.17
N LEU A 140 -2.39 17.12 2.33
CA LEU A 140 -3.45 16.56 1.49
C LEU A 140 -4.82 17.17 1.79
N LEU A 141 -5.13 17.38 3.06
CA LEU A 141 -6.39 17.99 3.50
C LEU A 141 -6.35 19.53 3.46
N ARG A 142 -5.18 20.14 3.22
CA ARG A 142 -4.95 21.59 3.23
C ARG A 142 -5.41 22.26 4.53
N LEU A 143 -5.11 21.63 5.67
CA LEU A 143 -5.49 22.13 7.00
C LEU A 143 -4.75 23.44 7.32
N LYS A 144 -5.44 24.37 8.00
CA LYS A 144 -4.92 25.68 8.41
C LYS A 144 -5.28 25.97 9.88
N GLY A 145 -4.54 26.85 10.53
CA GLY A 145 -4.86 27.32 11.89
C GLY A 145 -4.82 26.20 12.94
N GLU A 146 -5.84 26.14 13.79
CA GLU A 146 -5.97 25.18 14.89
C GLU A 146 -6.02 23.71 14.42
N ASP A 147 -6.65 23.44 13.26
CA ASP A 147 -6.72 22.09 12.69
C ASP A 147 -5.33 21.53 12.38
N ARG A 148 -4.42 22.41 11.93
CA ARG A 148 -3.04 22.04 11.64
C ARG A 148 -2.30 21.72 12.93
N ALA A 149 -2.42 22.57 13.95
CA ALA A 149 -1.78 22.36 15.26
C ALA A 149 -2.23 21.04 15.90
N THR A 150 -3.52 20.70 15.75
CA THR A 150 -4.11 19.45 16.25
C THR A 150 -3.46 18.21 15.63
N ILE A 151 -3.19 18.23 14.32
CA ILE A 151 -2.55 17.10 13.64
C ILE A 151 -1.03 17.09 13.86
N GLU A 152 -0.37 18.25 13.96
CA GLU A 152 1.06 18.33 14.29
C GLU A 152 1.36 17.69 15.65
N ALA A 153 0.44 17.81 16.63
CA ALA A 153 0.55 17.15 17.93
C ALA A 153 0.58 15.61 17.85
N PHE A 154 0.21 14.99 16.72
CA PHE A 154 0.30 13.55 16.55
C PHE A 154 1.74 13.08 16.33
N ARG A 155 2.69 13.97 16.01
CA ARG A 155 4.13 13.64 15.92
C ARG A 155 4.72 13.14 17.23
N ILE A 156 4.21 13.62 18.37
CA ILE A 156 4.73 13.27 19.69
C ILE A 156 4.02 12.01 20.17
N ARG A 157 4.71 10.86 20.09
CA ARG A 157 4.33 9.66 20.84
C ARG A 157 4.59 9.97 22.31
N GLU A 158 3.56 10.37 23.04
CA GLU A 158 3.66 10.25 24.49
C GLU A 158 3.75 8.75 24.76
N GLY A 159 4.91 8.35 25.30
CA GLY A 159 5.27 6.97 25.59
C GLY A 159 4.40 6.40 26.68
#